data_AF-A0A921DV06-F1
#
_entry.id   AF-A0A921DV06-F1
#
_cell.length_a   1.000
_cell.length_b   1.000
_cell.length_c   1.000
_cell.angle_alpha   90.00
_cell.angle_beta   90.00
_cell.angle_gamma   90.00
#
_symmetry.space_group_name_H-M   'P 1'
#
loop_
_entity.id
_entity.type
_entity.pdbx_description
1 polymer ?
#
loop_
_entity_poly.entity_id
_entity_poly.type
_entity_poly.pdbx_seq_one_letter_code
_entity_poly.pdbx_strand_id
1 'polypeptide(L)'
;MKRVTLATVCLACAVIFLFSKGDTAYGPERSENYVPVYMTRAELEGSVKYLDGERSMSDPGKIYVYGDRIFVNEKYRGVHVIDNSDPYNPRRTGFIVAPGCIDMAVKGNIIYVDNAVDFVAFDMVSRSVTERIRDYFPEHSVSPDGRQYDYPYNRPDGYILVRWDKADN
;
A
#
# COMPACT_ATOMS: atom_id res chain seq x y z
N MET A 1 -36.23 -20.10 45.59
CA MET A 1 -36.10 -19.26 44.36
C MET A 1 -36.12 -17.79 44.76
N LYS A 2 -34.96 -17.11 44.78
CA LYS A 2 -34.88 -15.69 45.18
C LYS A 2 -35.32 -14.82 43.99
N ARG A 3 -36.33 -13.97 44.21
CA ARG A 3 -36.84 -13.02 43.19
C ARG A 3 -35.83 -11.89 43.03
N VAL A 4 -35.19 -11.82 41.87
CA VAL A 4 -34.34 -10.69 41.49
C VAL A 4 -35.27 -9.56 41.05
N THR A 5 -35.26 -8.45 41.77
CA THR A 5 -36.05 -7.25 41.45
C THR A 5 -35.39 -6.44 40.33
N LEU A 6 -36.21 -5.85 39.45
CA LEU A 6 -35.78 -5.08 38.27
C LEU A 6 -34.77 -3.97 38.60
N ALA A 7 -34.87 -3.36 39.78
CA ALA A 7 -33.93 -2.35 40.27
C ALA A 7 -32.48 -2.89 40.43
N THR A 8 -32.32 -4.17 40.77
CA THR A 8 -31.02 -4.83 40.94
C THR A 8 -30.37 -5.15 39.59
N VAL A 9 -31.18 -5.38 38.54
CA VAL A 9 -30.70 -5.54 37.16
C VAL A 9 -30.25 -4.20 36.58
N CYS A 10 -30.99 -3.12 36.82
CA CYS A 10 -30.62 -1.78 36.33
C CYS A 10 -29.32 -1.25 36.96
N LEU A 11 -29.08 -1.52 38.26
CA LEU A 11 -27.84 -1.11 38.91
C LEU A 11 -26.62 -1.88 38.38
N ALA A 12 -26.79 -3.17 38.04
CA ALA A 12 -25.73 -3.97 37.42
C ALA A 12 -25.40 -3.48 36.00
N CYS A 13 -26.39 -3.07 35.20
CA CYS A 13 -26.15 -2.49 33.87
C CYS A 13 -25.48 -1.11 33.94
N ALA A 14 -25.83 -0.27 34.91
CA ALA A 14 -25.22 1.06 35.07
C ALA A 14 -23.73 1.00 35.44
N VAL A 15 -23.30 -0.03 36.20
CA VAL A 15 -21.88 -0.22 36.54
C VAL A 15 -21.05 -0.67 35.34
N ILE A 16 -21.63 -1.44 34.41
CA ILE A 16 -20.92 -1.88 33.18
C ILE A 16 -20.57 -0.67 32.29
N PHE A 17 -21.42 0.36 32.25
CA PHE A 17 -21.13 1.61 31.52
C PHE A 17 -20.08 2.51 32.20
N LEU A 18 -19.84 2.36 33.50
CA LEU A 18 -18.78 3.11 34.20
C LEU A 18 -17.38 2.51 34.00
N PHE A 19 -17.29 1.25 33.56
CA PHE A 19 -16.02 0.56 33.29
C PHE A 19 -15.73 0.35 31.80
N SER A 20 -16.66 0.65 30.89
CA SER A 20 -16.31 0.80 29.47
C SER A 20 -15.61 2.14 29.24
N LYS A 21 -14.42 2.32 29.82
CA LYS A 21 -13.43 3.16 29.15
C LYS A 21 -13.19 2.46 27.83
N GLY A 22 -13.79 2.97 26.75
CA GLY A 22 -13.38 2.57 25.41
C GLY A 22 -11.86 2.69 25.37
N ASP A 23 -11.19 1.61 25.02
CA ASP A 23 -9.76 1.60 24.76
C ASP A 23 -9.50 2.45 23.49
N THR A 24 -9.71 3.76 23.57
CA THR A 24 -9.03 4.70 22.68
C THR A 24 -7.66 4.90 23.29
N ALA A 25 -6.85 3.86 23.25
CA ALA A 25 -5.41 3.97 23.41
C ALA A 25 -4.85 4.66 22.15
N TYR A 26 -5.25 5.91 21.91
CA TYR A 26 -4.41 6.87 21.23
C TYR A 26 -3.29 7.21 22.23
N GLY A 27 -2.36 6.27 22.39
CA GLY A 27 -1.02 6.63 22.88
C GLY A 27 -0.46 7.69 21.92
N PRO A 28 0.50 8.53 22.36
CA PRO A 28 1.15 9.45 21.43
C PRO A 28 1.70 8.62 20.27
N GLU A 29 1.12 8.80 19.08
CA GLU A 29 1.63 8.21 17.85
C GLU A 29 3.12 8.53 17.82
N ARG A 30 3.93 7.48 17.80
CA ARG A 30 5.36 7.63 17.57
C ARG A 30 5.46 8.41 16.26
N SER A 31 5.94 9.65 16.34
CA SER A 31 6.16 10.53 15.20
C SER A 31 7.24 9.91 14.33
N GLU A 32 6.87 8.93 13.51
CA GLU A 32 7.71 8.48 12.41
C GLU A 32 7.67 9.61 11.39
N ASN A 33 8.69 10.46 11.36
CA ASN A 33 8.75 11.53 10.39
C ASN A 33 8.82 10.89 9.00
N TYR A 34 7.77 11.02 8.20
CA TYR A 34 7.77 10.59 6.80
C TYR A 34 8.14 11.77 5.91
N VAL A 35 9.01 11.54 4.95
CA VAL A 35 9.38 12.53 3.93
C VAL A 35 8.77 12.15 2.58
N PRO A 36 8.14 13.11 1.88
CA PRO A 36 7.59 12.84 0.56
C PRO A 36 8.72 12.71 -0.46
N VAL A 37 8.56 11.77 -1.38
CA VAL A 37 9.44 11.61 -2.53
C VAL A 37 8.66 11.92 -3.78
N TYR A 38 9.23 12.77 -4.61
CA TYR A 38 8.62 13.25 -5.82
C TYR A 38 9.35 12.77 -7.08
N MET A 39 8.64 12.73 -8.20
CA MET A 39 9.18 12.53 -9.54
C MET A 39 8.60 13.57 -10.49
N THR A 40 9.35 13.96 -11.51
CA THR A 40 8.77 14.65 -12.67
C THR A 40 7.84 13.72 -13.43
N ARG A 41 6.93 14.29 -14.24
CA ARG A 41 6.06 13.50 -15.14
C ARG A 41 6.87 12.55 -16.04
N ALA A 42 7.98 13.03 -16.62
CA ALA A 42 8.80 12.22 -17.52
C ALA A 42 9.50 11.06 -16.80
N GLU A 43 10.01 11.29 -15.58
CA GLU A 43 10.60 10.24 -14.75
C GLU A 43 9.57 9.18 -14.35
N LEU A 44 8.37 9.60 -13.94
CA LEU A 44 7.29 8.68 -13.56
C LEU A 44 6.91 7.79 -14.76
N GLU A 45 6.69 8.38 -15.93
CA GLU A 45 6.29 7.64 -17.13
C GLU A 45 7.36 6.64 -17.61
N GLY A 46 8.64 7.02 -17.48
CA GLY A 46 9.78 6.15 -17.79
C GLY A 46 10.19 5.17 -16.68
N SER A 47 9.53 5.21 -15.52
CA SER A 47 9.97 4.43 -14.35
C SER A 47 9.53 2.96 -14.36
N VAL A 48 8.44 2.63 -15.06
CA VAL A 48 7.82 1.30 -15.01
C VAL A 48 8.60 0.30 -15.86
N LYS A 49 9.18 -0.72 -15.22
CA LYS A 49 10.03 -1.72 -15.87
C LYS A 49 10.14 -3.01 -15.08
N TYR A 50 10.46 -4.10 -15.77
CA TYR A 50 10.76 -5.38 -15.15
C TYR A 50 12.26 -5.49 -14.83
N LEU A 51 12.57 -5.98 -13.63
CA LEU A 51 13.91 -6.37 -13.21
C LEU A 51 13.94 -7.88 -12.96
N ASP A 52 14.88 -8.57 -13.59
CA ASP A 52 15.10 -10.00 -13.37
C ASP A 52 15.83 -10.26 -12.04
N GLY A 53 15.55 -11.43 -11.46
CA GLY A 53 16.29 -11.97 -10.32
C GLY A 53 15.58 -11.82 -8.98
N GLU A 54 16.21 -12.39 -7.96
CA GLU A 54 15.68 -12.34 -6.61
C GLU A 54 15.83 -10.95 -5.98
N ARG A 55 14.79 -10.52 -5.26
CA ARG A 55 14.78 -9.28 -4.49
C ARG A 55 14.23 -9.54 -3.10
N SER A 56 14.86 -8.98 -2.07
CA SER A 56 14.28 -8.98 -0.72
C SER A 56 13.06 -8.05 -0.66
N MET A 57 12.11 -8.38 0.21
CA MET A 57 10.94 -7.54 0.48
C MET A 57 11.17 -6.76 1.78
N SER A 58 10.79 -5.48 1.80
CA SER A 58 10.87 -4.68 3.02
C SER A 58 9.50 -4.32 3.60
N ASP A 59 8.55 -3.90 2.77
CA ASP A 59 7.21 -3.48 3.19
C ASP A 59 6.15 -4.10 2.28
N PRO A 60 5.94 -5.43 2.39
CA PRO A 60 4.99 -6.13 1.54
C PRO A 60 3.55 -5.76 1.92
N GLY A 61 2.74 -5.49 0.90
CA GLY A 61 1.32 -5.21 1.00
C GLY A 61 0.47 -6.37 0.48
N LYS A 62 -0.45 -6.07 -0.43
CA LYS A 62 -1.40 -7.02 -0.99
C LYS A 62 -0.70 -8.16 -1.76
N ILE A 63 -1.24 -9.36 -1.60
CA ILE A 63 -0.83 -10.57 -2.33
C ILE A 63 -1.91 -10.92 -3.35
N TYR A 64 -1.50 -11.31 -4.56
CA TYR A 64 -2.38 -11.79 -5.61
C TYR A 64 -1.83 -13.09 -6.19
N VAL A 65 -2.68 -14.09 -6.37
CA VAL A 65 -2.30 -15.38 -6.96
C VAL A 65 -3.03 -15.53 -8.29
N TYR A 66 -2.29 -15.85 -9.36
CA TYR A 66 -2.86 -16.04 -10.68
C TYR A 66 -2.09 -17.10 -11.46
N GLY A 67 -2.76 -18.22 -11.77
CA GLY A 67 -2.10 -19.41 -12.29
C GLY A 67 -1.00 -19.89 -11.33
N ASP A 68 0.17 -20.19 -11.87
CA ASP A 68 1.34 -20.65 -11.12
C ASP A 68 2.23 -19.50 -10.63
N ARG A 69 1.67 -18.30 -10.43
CA ARG A 69 2.43 -17.12 -9.99
C ARG A 69 1.82 -16.48 -8.77
N ILE A 70 2.68 -16.00 -7.89
CA ILE A 70 2.32 -15.13 -6.78
C ILE A 70 2.90 -13.74 -7.07
N PHE A 71 2.08 -12.72 -6.87
CA PHE A 71 2.46 -11.32 -6.95
C PHE A 71 2.33 -10.71 -5.57
N VAL A 72 3.34 -9.97 -5.14
CA VAL A 72 3.34 -9.28 -3.84
C VAL A 72 3.64 -7.81 -4.07
N ASN A 73 2.70 -6.94 -3.69
CA ASN A 73 2.93 -5.50 -3.73
C ASN A 73 4.03 -5.18 -2.70
N GLU A 74 5.02 -4.37 -3.05
CA GLU A 74 5.85 -3.68 -2.07
C GLU A 74 5.47 -2.21 -2.10
N LYS A 75 4.97 -1.72 -0.96
CA LYS A 75 4.23 -0.45 -0.90
C LYS A 75 5.06 0.69 -1.48
N TYR A 76 4.47 1.39 -2.44
CA TYR A 76 5.07 2.47 -3.23
C TYR A 76 6.29 2.13 -4.09
N ARG A 77 6.72 0.86 -4.14
CA ARG A 77 7.91 0.43 -4.91
C ARG A 77 7.52 -0.32 -6.17
N GLY A 78 6.51 -1.18 -6.11
CA GLY A 78 6.09 -2.00 -7.23
C GLY A 78 5.61 -3.38 -6.81
N VAL A 79 5.88 -4.39 -7.64
CA VAL A 79 5.33 -5.74 -7.50
C VAL A 79 6.42 -6.79 -7.65
N HIS A 80 6.59 -7.63 -6.64
CA HIS A 80 7.39 -8.85 -6.72
C HIS A 80 6.67 -9.91 -7.53
N VAL A 81 7.43 -10.61 -8.38
CA VAL A 81 6.96 -11.75 -9.16
C VAL A 81 7.61 -13.01 -8.66
N ILE A 82 6.78 -13.98 -8.29
CA ILE A 82 7.19 -15.26 -7.72
C ILE A 82 6.62 -16.37 -8.60
N ASP A 83 7.50 -17.23 -9.08
CA ASP A 83 7.13 -18.52 -9.66
C ASP A 83 6.70 -19.46 -8.53
N ASN A 84 5.49 -19.98 -8.65
CA ASN A 84 4.84 -20.86 -7.70
C ASN A 84 4.33 -22.13 -8.39
N SER A 85 4.98 -22.56 -9.47
CA SER A 85 4.71 -23.83 -10.16
C SER A 85 4.96 -25.06 -9.29
N ASP A 86 5.90 -24.97 -8.34
CA ASP A 86 6.01 -25.88 -7.20
C ASP A 86 5.66 -25.11 -5.91
N PRO A 87 4.43 -25.29 -5.37
CA PRO A 87 4.01 -24.61 -4.15
C PRO A 87 4.83 -24.95 -2.90
N TYR A 88 5.59 -26.06 -2.91
CA TYR A 88 6.49 -26.41 -1.81
C TYR A 88 7.83 -25.70 -1.90
N ASN A 89 8.14 -25.08 -3.06
CA ASN A 89 9.41 -24.38 -3.31
C ASN A 89 9.21 -23.14 -4.20
N PRO A 90 8.50 -22.10 -3.73
CA PRO A 90 8.28 -20.87 -4.49
C PRO A 90 9.59 -20.10 -4.70
N ARG A 91 9.75 -19.51 -5.88
CA ARG A 91 10.97 -18.82 -6.29
C ARG A 91 10.68 -17.38 -6.71
N ARG A 92 11.33 -16.41 -6.08
CA ARG A 92 11.29 -15.00 -6.54
C ARG A 92 12.02 -14.91 -7.88
N THR A 93 11.35 -14.46 -8.93
CA THR A 93 11.91 -14.44 -10.29
C THR A 93 12.11 -13.03 -10.84
N GLY A 94 11.45 -12.03 -10.26
CA GLY A 94 11.71 -10.65 -10.63
C GLY A 94 10.86 -9.64 -9.86
N PHE A 95 10.94 -8.40 -10.32
CA PHE A 95 10.28 -7.26 -9.72
C PHE A 95 9.86 -6.26 -10.79
N ILE A 96 8.57 -5.91 -10.82
CA ILE A 96 8.04 -4.82 -11.64
C ILE A 96 8.17 -3.55 -10.82
N VAL A 97 9.08 -2.67 -11.22
CA VAL A 97 9.21 -1.34 -10.63
C VAL A 97 8.00 -0.52 -11.04
N ALA A 98 7.27 0.01 -10.06
CA ALA A 98 6.16 0.93 -10.27
C ALA A 98 6.09 1.87 -9.05
N PRO A 99 6.81 3.00 -9.07
CA PRO A 99 6.77 3.98 -7.98
C PRO A 99 5.34 4.43 -7.70
N GLY A 100 4.97 4.50 -6.43
CA GLY A 100 3.60 4.84 -6.03
C GLY A 100 2.58 3.73 -6.20
N CYS A 101 3.01 2.50 -6.48
CA CYS A 101 2.12 1.35 -6.52
C CYS A 101 1.58 1.03 -5.12
N ILE A 102 0.25 1.04 -4.97
CA ILE A 102 -0.45 0.67 -3.73
C ILE A 102 -1.30 -0.57 -3.97
N ASP A 103 -1.93 -0.67 -5.14
CA ASP A 103 -2.70 -1.83 -5.54
C ASP A 103 -2.28 -2.37 -6.92
N MET A 104 -2.71 -3.60 -7.19
CA MET A 104 -2.55 -4.29 -8.45
C MET A 104 -3.73 -5.23 -8.74
N ALA A 105 -3.89 -5.57 -10.02
CA ALA A 105 -4.75 -6.66 -10.48
C ALA A 105 -4.09 -7.38 -11.66
N VAL A 106 -4.45 -8.64 -11.90
CA VAL A 106 -3.85 -9.44 -12.99
C VAL A 106 -4.95 -10.04 -13.87
N LYS A 107 -4.76 -9.96 -15.19
CA LYS A 107 -5.61 -10.64 -16.19
C LYS A 107 -4.74 -11.16 -17.33
N GLY A 108 -4.69 -12.48 -17.49
CA GLY A 108 -3.83 -13.11 -18.49
C GLY A 108 -2.36 -12.75 -18.24
N ASN A 109 -1.72 -12.14 -19.23
CA ASN A 109 -0.32 -11.70 -19.15
C ASN A 109 -0.16 -10.25 -18.71
N ILE A 110 -1.27 -9.52 -18.52
CA ILE A 110 -1.24 -8.11 -18.13
C ILE A 110 -1.40 -8.00 -16.62
N ILE A 111 -0.50 -7.25 -16.00
CA ILE A 111 -0.65 -6.75 -14.64
C ILE A 111 -1.00 -5.26 -14.71
N TYR A 112 -2.09 -4.92 -14.05
CA TYR A 112 -2.51 -3.55 -13.84
C TYR A 112 -1.99 -3.09 -12.50
N VAL A 113 -1.34 -1.94 -12.46
CA VAL A 113 -0.75 -1.38 -11.25
C VAL A 113 -1.03 0.11 -11.18
N ASP A 114 -1.09 0.61 -9.95
CA ASP A 114 -0.97 2.04 -9.75
C ASP A 114 0.48 2.45 -10.03
N ASN A 115 0.65 3.61 -10.65
CA ASN A 115 1.94 4.27 -10.76
C ASN A 115 1.77 5.72 -10.29
N ALA A 116 1.67 5.86 -8.96
CA ALA A 116 1.22 7.06 -8.29
C ALA A 116 -0.20 7.45 -8.77
N VAL A 117 -0.35 8.62 -9.39
CA VAL A 117 -1.65 9.11 -9.88
C VAL A 117 -2.11 8.43 -11.18
N ASP A 118 -1.25 7.65 -11.83
CA ASP A 118 -1.55 7.00 -13.10
C ASP A 118 -1.99 5.54 -12.92
N PHE A 119 -2.84 5.05 -13.82
CA PHE A 119 -3.17 3.64 -13.97
C PHE A 119 -2.38 3.03 -15.13
N VAL A 120 -1.65 1.95 -14.89
CA VAL A 120 -0.73 1.36 -15.87
C VAL A 120 -1.06 -0.11 -16.13
N ALA A 121 -1.13 -0.47 -17.41
CA ALA A 121 -1.14 -1.85 -17.86
C ALA A 121 0.28 -2.25 -18.31
N PHE A 122 0.83 -3.29 -17.68
CA PHE A 122 2.15 -3.83 -17.98
C PHE A 122 2.03 -5.26 -18.48
N ASP A 123 2.58 -5.55 -19.67
CA ASP A 123 2.62 -6.90 -20.22
C ASP A 123 3.87 -7.64 -19.72
N MET A 124 3.66 -8.75 -19.01
CA MET A 124 4.73 -9.55 -18.42
C MET A 124 5.54 -10.35 -19.46
N VAL A 125 5.01 -10.56 -20.68
CA VAL A 125 5.68 -11.28 -21.76
C VAL A 125 6.58 -10.34 -22.54
N SER A 126 6.05 -9.22 -23.03
CA SER A 126 6.86 -8.20 -23.72
C SER A 126 7.70 -7.36 -22.76
N ARG A 127 7.41 -7.43 -21.45
CA ARG A 127 8.06 -6.68 -20.37
C ARG A 127 8.00 -5.17 -20.59
N SER A 128 6.86 -4.68 -21.04
CA SER A 128 6.66 -3.27 -21.38
C SER A 128 5.30 -2.78 -20.91
N VAL A 129 5.21 -1.46 -20.67
CA VAL A 129 3.93 -0.78 -20.54
C VAL A 129 3.20 -0.85 -21.88
N THR A 130 1.97 -1.34 -21.87
CA THR A 130 1.11 -1.39 -23.07
C THR A 130 0.10 -0.25 -23.09
N GLU A 131 -0.33 0.21 -21.90
CA GLU A 131 -1.23 1.34 -21.78
C GLU A 131 -1.00 2.09 -20.47
N ARG A 132 -1.25 3.40 -20.50
CA ARG A 132 -1.21 4.30 -19.34
C ARG A 132 -2.38 5.28 -19.43
N ILE A 133 -3.15 5.35 -18.37
CA ILE A 133 -4.16 6.40 -18.17
C ILE A 133 -3.62 7.35 -17.12
N ARG A 134 -3.37 8.60 -17.53
CA ARG A 134 -2.85 9.64 -16.64
C ARG A 134 -3.92 10.09 -15.65
N ASP A 135 -3.47 10.44 -14.44
CA ASP A 135 -4.29 11.13 -13.43
C ASP A 135 -5.62 10.43 -13.14
N TYR A 136 -5.61 9.09 -13.21
CA TYR A 136 -6.78 8.25 -12.96
C TYR A 136 -7.11 8.17 -11.47
N PHE A 137 -6.08 8.22 -10.62
CA PHE A 137 -6.21 8.14 -9.17
C PHE A 137 -5.96 9.48 -8.50
N PRO A 138 -6.64 9.76 -7.36
CA PRO A 138 -6.25 10.87 -6.52
C PRO A 138 -4.85 10.65 -5.95
N GLU A 139 -4.11 11.73 -5.74
CA GLU A 139 -2.78 11.65 -5.14
C GLU A 139 -2.88 11.25 -3.65
N HIS A 140 -2.02 10.31 -3.22
CA HIS A 140 -1.98 9.83 -1.84
C HIS A 140 -1.17 10.78 -0.93
N SER A 141 -1.74 11.95 -0.65
CA SER A 141 -1.10 13.04 0.11
C SER A 141 -1.07 12.87 1.62
N VAL A 142 -1.71 11.82 2.16
CA VAL A 142 -1.65 11.48 3.59
C VAL A 142 -0.49 10.50 3.81
N SER A 143 0.42 10.83 4.71
CA SER A 143 1.52 9.95 5.08
C SER A 143 1.03 8.72 5.85
N PRO A 144 1.83 7.63 5.93
CA PRO A 144 1.41 6.41 6.60
C PRO A 144 1.07 6.56 8.11
N ASP A 145 1.60 7.58 8.79
CA ASP A 145 1.27 7.95 10.17
C ASP A 145 0.02 8.86 10.27
N GLY A 146 -0.78 8.96 9.21
CA GLY A 146 -2.04 9.70 9.22
C GLY A 146 -1.89 11.22 9.15
N ARG A 147 -0.68 11.73 8.99
CA ARG A 147 -0.45 13.18 8.87
C ARG A 147 -0.79 13.64 7.46
N GLN A 148 -1.76 14.53 7.40
CA GLN A 148 -1.91 15.41 6.26
C GLN A 148 -0.92 16.55 6.47
N TYR A 149 0.22 16.50 5.79
CA TYR A 149 1.11 17.65 5.71
C TYR A 149 0.37 18.79 5.00
N ASP A 150 0.60 20.04 5.42
CA ASP A 150 0.17 21.22 4.65
C ASP A 150 0.81 21.13 3.27
N TYR A 151 0.01 20.62 2.35
CA TYR A 151 0.42 20.19 1.04
C TYR A 151 0.21 21.39 0.11
N PRO A 152 1.26 21.96 -0.52
CA PRO A 152 2.65 21.50 -0.61
C PRO A 152 3.67 22.39 0.14
N TYR A 153 4.32 21.91 1.20
CA TYR A 153 5.58 22.51 1.67
C TYR A 153 6.74 22.00 0.79
N ASN A 154 7.33 22.88 -0.03
CA ASN A 154 8.51 22.64 -0.88
C ASN A 154 8.37 21.62 -2.04
N ARG A 155 7.16 21.28 -2.52
CA ARG A 155 7.01 20.52 -3.78
C ARG A 155 7.36 21.44 -4.97
N PRO A 156 8.31 21.09 -5.84
CA PRO A 156 8.54 21.86 -7.05
C PRO A 156 7.34 21.72 -8.02
N ASP A 157 7.06 22.77 -8.77
CA ASP A 157 5.95 22.78 -9.72
C ASP A 157 6.05 21.63 -10.75
N GLY A 158 4.93 20.94 -10.98
CA GLY A 158 4.84 19.85 -11.97
C GLY A 158 5.43 18.50 -11.53
N TYR A 159 5.96 18.40 -10.31
CA TYR A 159 6.38 17.12 -9.73
C TYR A 159 5.17 16.36 -9.20
N ILE A 160 5.27 15.04 -9.02
CA ILE A 160 4.21 14.12 -8.59
C ILE A 160 4.70 13.37 -7.35
N LEU A 161 3.88 13.27 -6.32
CA LEU A 161 4.21 12.47 -5.13
C LEU A 161 4.12 10.98 -5.49
N VAL A 162 5.22 10.26 -5.27
CA VAL A 162 5.29 8.82 -5.59
C VAL A 162 5.43 7.94 -4.37
N ARG A 163 5.94 8.44 -3.24
CA ARG A 163 6.01 7.65 -2.00
C ARG A 163 6.29 8.52 -0.78
N TRP A 164 6.17 7.88 0.38
CA TRP A 164 6.64 8.38 1.66
C TRP A 164 7.76 7.48 2.17
N ASP A 165 8.94 8.04 2.41
CA ASP A 165 10.06 7.32 3.04
C ASP A 165 10.11 7.71 4.53
N LYS A 166 10.45 6.74 5.42
CA LYS A 166 10.75 7.09 6.81
C LYS A 166 12.02 7.94 6.83
N ALA A 167 12.00 9.07 7.51
CA ALA A 167 13.19 9.86 7.75
C ALA A 167 14.15 9.06 8.63
N ASP A 168 15.41 9.02 8.23
CA ASP A 168 16.47 8.52 9.09
C ASP A 168 16.57 9.44 10.32
N ASN A 169 16.46 8.87 11.52
CA ASN A 169 16.69 9.58 12.79
C ASN A 169 18.17 9.59 13.14
#